data_AF-A0A3C1N4L6-F1
#
_entry.id   AF-A0A3C1N4L6-F1
#
_cell.length_a   1.000
_cell.length_b   1.000
_cell.length_c   1.000
_cell.angle_alpha   90.00
_cell.angle_beta   90.00
_cell.angle_gamma   90.00
#
_symmetry.space_group_name_H-M   'P 1'
#
loop_
_entity.id
_entity.type
_entity.pdbx_description
1 polymer ?
#
loop_
_entity_poly.entity_id
_entity_poly.type
_entity_poly.pdbx_seq_one_letter_code
_entity_poly.pdbx_strand_id
1 'polypeptide(L)'
;MPSQYAAIGALRAGYAYTAKWMPDLRRVRDTVLMRLAELGSRVSVVETSGAFYAFARINDTQMSDLELVRWLIETHQVAVVPGSAFGCDEGCWLRISYGA
;
A
#
# COMPACT_ATOMS: atom_id res chain seq x y z
N MET A 1 -7.48 -27.07 -13.63
CA MET A 1 -7.95 -25.77 -14.16
C MET A 1 -8.73 -24.90 -13.14
N PRO A 2 -8.45 -24.86 -11.82
CA PRO A 2 -9.23 -23.99 -10.89
C PRO A 2 -9.22 -22.49 -11.23
N SER A 3 -8.11 -21.96 -11.73
CA SER A 3 -7.96 -20.52 -12.04
C SER A 3 -8.94 -20.02 -13.10
N GLN A 4 -9.23 -20.83 -14.11
CA GLN A 4 -10.17 -20.46 -15.18
C GLN A 4 -11.61 -20.44 -14.69
N TYR A 5 -12.01 -21.41 -13.85
CA TYR A 5 -13.32 -21.42 -13.23
C TYR A 5 -13.52 -20.21 -12.30
N ALA A 6 -12.49 -19.84 -11.53
CA ALA A 6 -12.51 -18.64 -10.69
C ALA A 6 -12.62 -17.36 -11.51
N ALA A 7 -11.88 -17.24 -12.63
CA ALA A 7 -11.95 -16.10 -13.53
C ALA A 7 -13.36 -15.94 -14.14
N ILE A 8 -13.95 -17.02 -14.63
CA ILE A 8 -15.34 -17.02 -15.14
C ILE A 8 -16.33 -16.62 -14.04
N GLY A 9 -16.16 -17.15 -12.83
CA GLY A 9 -16.97 -16.77 -11.67
C GLY A 9 -16.89 -15.27 -11.35
N ALA A 10 -15.67 -14.71 -11.31
CA ALA A 10 -15.45 -13.29 -11.05
C ALA A 10 -16.09 -12.41 -12.14
N LEU A 11 -15.93 -12.77 -13.42
CA LEU A 11 -16.53 -12.05 -14.54
C LEU A 11 -18.06 -12.11 -14.51
N ARG A 12 -18.65 -13.25 -14.15
CA ARG A 12 -20.11 -13.42 -14.01
C ARG A 12 -20.69 -12.63 -12.84
N ALA A 13 -19.99 -12.57 -11.71
CA ALA A 13 -20.40 -11.79 -10.55
C ALA A 13 -20.35 -10.27 -10.85
N GLY A 14 -19.35 -9.84 -11.61
CA GLY A 14 -19.24 -8.49 -12.16
C GLY A 14 -19.11 -7.39 -11.12
N TYR A 15 -19.31 -6.14 -11.57
CA TYR A 15 -19.14 -4.94 -10.75
C TYR A 15 -20.08 -4.89 -9.53
N ALA A 16 -21.29 -5.44 -9.64
CA ALA A 16 -22.25 -5.41 -8.54
C ALA A 16 -21.73 -6.14 -7.28
N TYR A 17 -20.86 -7.13 -7.45
CA TYR A 17 -20.19 -7.78 -6.33
C TYR A 17 -19.18 -6.85 -5.65
N THR A 18 -18.30 -6.20 -6.42
CA THR A 18 -17.24 -5.34 -5.88
C THR A 18 -17.78 -4.03 -5.31
N ALA A 19 -18.83 -3.47 -5.93
CA ALA A 19 -19.47 -2.22 -5.51
C ALA A 19 -19.92 -2.22 -4.04
N LYS A 20 -20.30 -3.39 -3.52
CA LYS A 20 -20.71 -3.57 -2.11
C LYS A 20 -19.56 -3.32 -1.12
N TRP A 21 -18.32 -3.59 -1.53
CA TRP A 21 -17.12 -3.49 -0.68
C TRP A 21 -16.39 -2.16 -0.84
N MET A 22 -16.68 -1.41 -1.92
CA MET A 22 -16.00 -0.14 -2.19
C MET A 22 -16.09 0.90 -1.07
N PRO A 23 -17.22 1.05 -0.34
CA PRO A 23 -17.29 1.99 0.78
C PRO A 23 -16.28 1.67 1.89
N ASP A 24 -16.15 0.38 2.26
CA ASP A 24 -15.21 -0.04 3.30
C ASP A 24 -13.76 0.13 2.86
N LEU A 25 -13.46 -0.23 1.61
CA LEU A 25 -12.13 -0.03 1.02
C LEU A 25 -11.74 1.45 0.97
N ARG A 26 -12.70 2.34 0.63
CA ARG A 26 -12.49 3.79 0.70
C ARG A 26 -12.20 4.24 2.13
N ARG A 27 -12.97 3.76 3.11
CA ARG A 27 -12.77 4.11 4.53
C ARG A 27 -11.39 3.72 5.04
N VAL A 28 -10.92 2.51 4.68
CA VAL A 28 -9.58 2.04 5.05
C VAL A 28 -8.50 2.90 4.38
N ARG A 29 -8.63 3.15 3.07
CA ARG A 29 -7.72 4.04 2.34
C ARG A 29 -7.63 5.42 3.00
N ASP A 30 -8.77 6.04 3.26
CA ASP A 30 -8.83 7.40 3.81
C ASP A 30 -8.22 7.44 5.22
N THR A 31 -8.41 6.39 6.02
CA THR A 31 -7.76 6.24 7.33
C THR A 31 -6.24 6.18 7.19
N VAL A 32 -5.71 5.37 6.26
CA VAL A 32 -4.27 5.25 6.03
C VAL A 32 -3.69 6.57 5.55
N LEU A 33 -4.32 7.24 4.58
CA LEU A 33 -3.85 8.52 4.06
C LEU A 33 -3.86 9.61 5.14
N MET A 34 -4.92 9.68 5.95
CA MET A 34 -4.99 10.59 7.09
C MET A 34 -3.85 10.34 8.08
N ARG A 35 -3.61 9.08 8.46
CA ARG A 35 -2.51 8.73 9.40
C ARG A 35 -1.13 9.04 8.83
N LEU A 36 -0.92 8.85 7.54
CA LEU A 36 0.33 9.24 6.89
C LEU A 36 0.49 10.76 6.83
N ALA A 37 -0.61 11.51 6.61
CA ALA A 37 -0.59 12.97 6.59
C ALA A 37 -0.25 13.58 7.97
N GLU A 38 -0.63 12.92 9.07
CA GLU A 38 -0.26 13.32 10.44
C GLU A 38 1.27 13.35 10.66
N LEU A 39 2.05 12.61 9.84
CA LEU A 39 3.52 12.63 9.89
C LEU A 39 4.14 13.90 9.27
N GLY A 40 3.33 14.73 8.62
CA GLY A 40 3.73 16.02 8.08
C GLY A 40 4.88 15.90 7.07
N SER A 41 5.86 16.80 7.17
CA SER A 41 7.00 16.86 6.22
C SER A 41 7.93 15.64 6.27
N ARG A 42 7.78 14.75 7.26
CA ARG A 42 8.58 13.53 7.38
C ARG A 42 8.25 12.50 6.30
N VAL A 43 7.04 12.55 5.75
CA VAL A 43 6.56 11.59 4.75
C VAL A 43 5.84 12.30 3.60
N SER A 44 6.17 11.93 2.37
CA SER A 44 5.45 12.37 1.17
C SER A 44 4.71 11.19 0.57
N VAL A 45 3.39 11.28 0.45
CA VAL A 45 2.56 10.21 -0.15
C VAL A 45 2.15 10.60 -1.56
N VAL A 46 2.34 9.69 -2.51
CA VAL A 46 1.83 9.88 -3.88
C VAL A 46 0.31 9.74 -3.88
N GLU A 47 -0.37 10.66 -4.55
CA GLU A 47 -1.82 10.58 -4.73
C GLU A 47 -2.19 9.31 -5.52
N THR A 48 -2.98 8.43 -4.92
CA THR A 48 -3.41 7.17 -5.55
C THR A 48 -4.87 7.23 -5.95
N SER A 49 -5.12 7.07 -7.26
CA SER A 49 -6.47 7.03 -7.84
C SER A 49 -7.06 5.61 -7.90
N GLY A 50 -6.34 4.59 -7.43
CA GLY A 50 -6.80 3.20 -7.41
C GLY A 50 -5.87 2.24 -6.66
N ALA A 51 -6.25 0.95 -6.70
CA ALA A 51 -5.62 -0.16 -5.99
C ALA A 51 -5.64 -0.05 -4.45
N PHE A 52 -4.97 -0.98 -3.77
CA PHE A 52 -5.00 -1.12 -2.31
C PHE A 52 -3.63 -0.86 -1.65
N TYR A 53 -2.90 0.12 -2.19
CA TYR A 53 -1.58 0.50 -1.69
C TYR A 53 -1.37 2.00 -1.67
N ALA A 54 -0.56 2.46 -0.71
CA ALA A 54 -0.02 3.81 -0.65
C ALA A 54 1.47 3.75 -0.95
N PHE A 55 1.96 4.66 -1.78
CA PHE A 55 3.38 4.77 -2.08
C PHE A 55 3.92 6.04 -1.42
N ALA A 56 4.84 5.85 -0.47
CA ALA A 56 5.27 6.90 0.43
C ALA A 56 6.80 7.02 0.43
N ARG A 57 7.30 8.25 0.32
CA ARG A 57 8.71 8.59 0.55
C ARG A 57 8.91 9.01 2.00
N ILE A 58 9.93 8.46 2.64
CA ILE A 58 10.37 8.90 3.96
C ILE A 58 11.48 9.93 3.74
N ASN A 59 11.23 11.17 4.15
CA ASN A 59 12.10 12.31 3.86
C ASN A 59 13.19 12.49 4.94
N ASP A 60 12.89 12.12 6.19
CA ASP A 60 13.75 12.35 7.35
C ASP A 60 14.34 11.02 7.85
N THR A 61 15.14 10.37 6.99
CA THR A 61 15.86 9.15 7.33
C THR A 61 17.21 9.09 6.66
N GLN A 62 18.20 8.54 7.37
CA GLN A 62 19.51 8.20 6.83
C GLN A 62 19.59 6.72 6.40
N MET A 63 18.53 5.95 6.66
CA MET A 63 18.45 4.54 6.29
C MET A 63 18.05 4.41 4.81
N SER A 64 18.58 3.41 4.14
CA SER A 64 18.00 2.89 2.90
C SER A 64 16.60 2.33 3.15
N ASP A 65 15.81 2.19 2.09
CA ASP A 65 14.48 1.61 2.16
C ASP A 65 14.48 0.17 2.72
N LEU A 66 15.45 -0.65 2.32
CA LEU A 66 15.59 -2.03 2.78
C LEU A 66 15.96 -2.11 4.26
N GLU A 67 16.85 -1.23 4.74
CA GLU A 67 17.18 -1.14 6.16
C GLU A 67 15.96 -0.73 6.98
N LEU A 68 15.19 0.25 6.49
CA LEU A 68 13.96 0.67 7.17
C LEU A 68 12.91 -0.44 7.20
N VAL A 69 12.72 -1.17 6.08
CA VAL A 69 11.82 -2.33 6.02
C VAL A 69 12.24 -3.40 7.03
N ARG A 70 13.52 -3.73 7.10
CA ARG A 70 14.05 -4.71 8.07
C ARG A 70 13.79 -4.24 9.51
N TRP A 71 14.08 -2.98 9.81
CA TRP A 71 13.84 -2.43 11.14
C TRP A 71 12.35 -2.46 11.53
N LEU A 72 11.45 -2.11 10.61
CA LEU A 72 10.00 -2.14 10.82
C LEU A 72 9.50 -3.56 11.12
N ILE A 73 9.94 -4.57 10.37
CA ILE A 73 9.48 -5.95 10.60
C ILE A 73 10.07 -6.53 11.88
N GLU A 74 11.35 -6.32 12.16
CA GLU A 74 12.02 -6.88 13.34
C GLU A 74 11.55 -6.20 14.63
N THR A 75 11.47 -4.87 14.63
CA THR A 75 11.19 -4.08 15.85
C THR A 75 9.71 -3.85 16.09
N HIS A 76 8.95 -3.60 15.02
CA HIS A 76 7.55 -3.21 15.11
C HIS A 76 6.58 -4.28 14.59
N GLN A 77 7.08 -5.40 14.05
CA GLN A 77 6.26 -6.44 13.43
C GLN A 77 5.39 -5.91 12.29
N VAL A 78 5.89 -4.90 11.56
CA VAL A 78 5.21 -4.28 10.42
C VAL A 78 5.94 -4.63 9.13
N ALA A 79 5.28 -5.39 8.26
CA ALA A 79 5.77 -5.70 6.93
C ALA A 79 5.33 -4.64 5.90
N VAL A 80 6.29 -4.09 5.17
CA VAL A 80 6.10 -3.18 4.03
C VAL A 80 7.03 -3.58 2.89
N VAL A 81 6.76 -3.12 1.67
CA VAL A 81 7.62 -3.44 0.52
C VAL A 81 8.57 -2.27 0.23
N PRO A 82 9.88 -2.51 0.09
CA PRO A 82 10.85 -1.46 -0.27
C PRO A 82 10.57 -0.92 -1.68
N GLY A 83 10.85 0.37 -1.88
CA GLY A 83 10.66 1.07 -3.14
C GLY A 83 11.66 0.67 -4.23
N SER A 84 12.86 0.24 -3.86
CA SER A 84 13.89 -0.34 -4.74
C SER A 84 13.36 -1.56 -5.51
N ALA A 85 12.41 -2.32 -4.95
CA ALA A 85 11.73 -3.41 -5.67
C ALA A 85 10.88 -2.92 -6.86
N PHE A 86 10.63 -1.61 -6.96
CA PHE A 86 9.92 -0.93 -8.04
C PHE A 86 10.85 -0.01 -8.86
N GLY A 87 12.16 -0.10 -8.69
CA GLY A 87 13.15 0.74 -9.38
C GLY A 87 13.28 2.16 -8.84
N CYS A 88 12.79 2.43 -7.62
CA CYS A 88 13.02 3.69 -6.92
C CYS A 88 14.29 3.60 -6.08
N ASP A 89 15.44 3.72 -6.74
CA ASP A 89 16.76 3.54 -6.11
C ASP A 89 17.25 4.79 -5.36
N GLU A 90 16.62 5.95 -5.59
CA GLU A 90 16.95 7.21 -4.93
C GLU A 90 15.98 7.57 -3.80
N GLY A 91 16.53 7.66 -2.59
CA GLY A 91 15.80 7.96 -1.37
C GLY A 91 15.10 6.74 -0.77
N CYS A 92 14.41 6.94 0.36
CA CYS A 92 13.72 5.88 1.06
C CYS A 92 12.24 5.85 0.67
N TRP A 93 11.84 4.89 -0.15
CA TRP A 93 10.45 4.70 -0.60
C TRP A 93 9.86 3.40 -0.06
N LEU A 94 8.58 3.43 0.30
CA LEU A 94 7.85 2.28 0.82
C LEU A 94 6.51 2.14 0.10
N ARG A 95 6.15 0.90 -0.24
CA ARG A 95 4.78 0.54 -0.62
C ARG A 95 4.07 -0.11 0.55
N ILE A 96 3.04 0.57 1.04
CA ILE A 96 2.21 0.17 2.18
C ILE A 96 0.92 -0.43 1.64
N SER A 97 0.66 -1.70 1.94
CA SER A 97 -0.59 -2.37 1.57
C SER A 97 -1.67 -2.11 2.63
N TYR A 98 -2.88 -1.76 2.19
CA TYR A 98 -4.04 -1.57 3.05
C TYR A 98 -5.28 -2.35 2.58
N GLY A 99 -5.11 -3.26 1.63
CA GLY A 99 -6.15 -4.18 1.19
C GLY A 99 -6.35 -5.27 2.25
N ALA A 100 -7.32 -5.05 3.14
CA ALA A 100 -7.83 -6.02 4.10
C ALA A 100 -9.32 -6.25 3.85
#